data_AF-A0A3M0Y8X1-F1
#
_entry.id   AF-A0A3M0Y8X1-F1
#
_cell.length_a   1.000
_cell.length_b   1.000
_cell.length_c   1.000
_cell.angle_alpha   90.00
_cell.angle_beta   90.00
_cell.angle_gamma   90.00
#
_symmetry.space_group_name_H-M   'P 1'
#
loop_
_entity.id
_entity.type
_entity.pdbx_description
1 polymer ?
#
loop_
_entity_poly.entity_id
_entity_poly.type
_entity_poly.pdbx_seq_one_letter_code
_entity_poly.pdbx_strand_id
1 'polypeptide(L)' 'MKTLEELIHELPPSLRKEVQDFVEFLLERKAPPKGKKLHLSWAGGLRDYREQFTSLELQKKALEWWSD' A
#
# COMPACT_ATOMS: atom_id res chain seq x y z
N MET A 1 16.83 -37.35 -3.34
CA MET A 1 15.82 -36.28 -3.56
C MET A 1 16.17 -35.62 -4.87
N LYS A 2 15.21 -35.44 -5.78
CA LYS A 2 15.46 -34.72 -7.04
C LYS A 2 15.62 -33.22 -6.77
N THR A 3 16.47 -32.54 -7.52
CA THR A 3 16.58 -31.08 -7.43
C THR A 3 15.37 -30.40 -8.09
N LEU A 4 15.12 -29.14 -7.75
CA LEU A 4 14.04 -28.37 -8.37
C LEU A 4 14.22 -28.27 -9.89
N GLU A 5 15.47 -28.14 -10.36
CA GLU A 5 15.80 -28.07 -11.79
C GLU A 5 15.45 -29.37 -12.53
N GLU A 6 15.70 -30.53 -11.90
CA GLU A 6 15.36 -31.84 -12.47
C GLU A 6 13.84 -32.02 -12.62
N LEU A 7 13.06 -31.58 -11.62
CA LEU A 7 11.60 -31.62 -11.67
C LEU A 7 11.03 -30.69 -12.74
N ILE A 8 11.64 -29.52 -12.96
CA ILE A 8 11.26 -28.58 -14.03
C ILE A 8 11.56 -29.16 -15.42
N HIS A 9 12.64 -29.93 -15.55
CA HIS A 9 12.97 -30.61 -16.80
C HIS A 9 12.01 -31.76 -17.14
N GLU A 10 11.51 -32.49 -16.15
CA GLU A 10 10.52 -33.56 -16.34
C GLU A 10 9.11 -33.04 -16.68
N LEU A 11 8.86 -31.73 -16.51
CA LEU A 11 7.54 -31.15 -16.78
C LEU A 11 7.25 -30.98 -18.29
N PRO A 12 6.02 -31.30 -18.73
CA PRO A 12 5.51 -30.96 -20.06
C PRO A 12 5.62 -29.45 -20.36
N PRO A 13 5.75 -29.05 -21.63
CA PRO A 13 5.94 -27.64 -22.01
C PRO A 13 4.83 -26.70 -21.52
N SER A 14 3.59 -27.19 -21.40
CA SER A 14 2.45 -26.44 -20.88
C SER A 14 2.63 -26.04 -19.41
N LEU A 15 3.11 -26.96 -18.58
CA LEU A 15 3.27 -26.74 -17.13
C LEU A 15 4.54 -25.96 -16.80
N ARG A 16 5.54 -25.95 -17.67
CA ARG A 16 6.74 -25.10 -17.49
C ARG A 16 6.40 -23.62 -17.45
N LYS A 17 5.40 -23.19 -18.23
CA LYS A 17 4.93 -21.81 -18.25
C LYS A 17 4.28 -21.43 -16.91
N GLU A 18 3.42 -22.30 -16.38
CA GLU A 18 2.78 -22.10 -15.08
C GLU A 18 3.80 -22.04 -13.93
N VAL A 19 4.85 -22.87 -13.99
CA VAL A 19 5.96 -22.82 -13.03
C VAL A 19 6.73 -21.51 -13.13
N GLN A 20 6.99 -21.03 -14.35
CA GLN A 20 7.65 -19.74 -14.55
C GLN A 20 6.82 -18.60 -13.96
N ASP A 21 5.53 -18.54 -14.29
CA ASP A 21 4.60 -17.52 -13.77
C ASP A 21 4.55 -17.55 -12.23
N PHE A 22 4.56 -18.75 -11.63
CA PHE A 22 4.57 -18.90 -10.18
C PHE A 22 5.89 -18.46 -9.53
N VAL A 23 7.02 -18.74 -10.16
CA VAL A 23 8.34 -18.28 -9.68
C VAL A 23 8.43 -16.75 -9.75
N GLU A 24 7.99 -16.13 -10.85
CA GLU A 24 7.93 -14.68 -10.98
C GLU A 24 7.04 -14.05 -9.89
N PHE A 25 5.84 -14.61 -9.68
CA PHE A 25 4.95 -14.18 -8.60
C PHE A 25 5.61 -14.28 -7.20
N LEU A 26 6.32 -15.36 -6.91
CA LEU A 26 6.99 -15.52 -5.61
C LEU A 26 8.14 -14.52 -5.42
N LEU A 27 8.87 -14.19 -6.49
CA LEU A 27 9.92 -13.16 -6.48
C LEU A 27 9.33 -11.77 -6.23
N GLU A 28 8.21 -11.44 -6.87
CA GLU A 28 7.49 -10.19 -6.65
C GLU A 28 6.90 -10.10 -5.23
N ARG A 29 6.28 -11.18 -4.74
CA ARG A 29 5.67 -11.22 -3.40
C ARG A 29 6.70 -11.14 -2.28
N LYS A 30 7.92 -11.64 -2.49
CA LYS A 30 9.04 -11.50 -1.54
C LYS A 30 9.65 -10.11 -1.54
N ALA A 31 9.42 -9.31 -2.58
CA ALA A 31 9.79 -7.90 -2.50
C ALA A 31 8.94 -7.25 -1.41
N PRO A 32 9.54 -6.62 -0.38
CA PRO A 32 8.76 -5.85 0.57
C PRO A 32 7.93 -4.84 -0.23
N PRO A 33 6.66 -4.58 0.15
CA PRO A 33 5.81 -3.66 -0.58
C PRO A 33 6.59 -2.36 -0.77
N LYS A 34 6.92 -2.03 -2.04
CA LYS A 34 7.64 -0.80 -2.42
C LYS A 34 6.85 0.47 -2.10
N GLY A 35 5.68 0.33 -1.48
CA GLY A 35 4.92 1.44 -0.92
C GLY A 35 5.75 2.14 0.14
N LYS A 36 6.24 3.33 -0.19
CA LYS A 36 6.77 4.27 0.80
C LYS A 36 5.74 4.36 1.93
N LYS A 37 6.18 4.16 3.18
CA LYS A 37 5.32 4.44 4.34
C LYS A 37 4.74 5.84 4.16
N LEU A 38 3.42 5.98 4.30
CA LEU A 38 2.78 7.29 4.29
C LEU A 38 3.43 8.12 5.39
N HIS A 39 4.02 9.26 5.01
CA HIS A 39 4.78 10.08 5.95
C HIS A 39 3.86 10.71 7.03
N LEU A 40 2.57 10.90 6.72
CA LEU A 40 1.54 11.44 7.61
C LEU A 40 2.00 12.69 8.40
N SER A 41 2.91 13.50 7.85
CA SER A 41 3.46 14.69 8.54
C SER A 41 2.41 15.77 8.81
N TRP A 42 1.29 15.73 8.11
CA TRP A 42 0.16 16.60 8.36
C TRP A 42 -0.67 16.14 9.58
N ALA A 43 -0.54 14.88 10.01
CA ALA A 43 -1.31 14.35 11.13
C ALA A 43 -0.94 15.10 12.42
N GLY A 44 -1.95 15.72 13.05
CA GLY A 44 -1.75 16.52 14.25
C GLY A 44 -1.31 17.97 14.01
N GLY A 45 -1.24 18.44 12.75
CA GLY A 45 -0.83 19.82 12.44
C GLY A 45 -1.73 20.92 13.01
N LEU A 46 -2.95 20.60 13.44
CA LEU A 46 -3.89 21.54 14.06
C LEU A 46 -3.99 21.38 15.60
N ARG A 47 -3.07 20.64 16.22
CA ARG A 47 -3.14 20.33 17.66
C ARG A 47 -3.14 21.60 18.52
N ASP A 48 -2.35 22.60 18.15
CA ASP A 48 -2.19 23.84 18.92
C ASP A 48 -3.44 24.73 18.89
N TYR A 49 -4.35 24.48 17.94
CA TYR A 49 -5.60 25.22 17.78
C TYR A 49 -6.78 24.57 18.53
N ARG A 50 -6.56 23.42 19.17
CA ARG A 50 -7.61 22.67 19.88
C ARG A 50 -8.31 23.50 20.96
N GLU A 51 -7.55 24.29 21.71
CA GLU A 51 -8.08 25.12 22.79
C GLU A 51 -8.61 26.48 22.28
N GLN A 52 -8.30 26.83 21.02
CA GLN A 52 -8.68 28.11 20.42
C GLN A 52 -9.99 28.03 19.65
N PHE A 53 -10.37 26.84 19.17
CA PHE A 53 -11.57 26.64 18.39
C PHE A 53 -12.32 25.40 18.85
N THR A 54 -13.60 25.60 19.11
CA THR A 54 -14.56 24.51 19.28
C THR A 54 -15.05 24.01 17.92
N SER A 55 -15.52 22.76 17.87
CA SER A 55 -16.09 22.17 16.66
C SER A 55 -17.23 23.01 16.06
N LEU A 56 -18.01 23.68 16.92
CA LEU A 56 -19.13 24.53 16.50
C LEU A 56 -18.66 25.82 15.82
N GLU A 57 -17.58 26.44 16.30
CA GLU A 57 -17.01 27.64 15.69
C GLU A 57 -16.41 27.35 14.33
N LEU A 58 -15.72 26.20 14.19
CA LEU A 58 -15.20 25.75 12.90
C LEU A 58 -16.32 25.48 11.90
N GLN A 59 -17.44 24.89 12.35
CA GLN A 59 -18.60 24.66 11.50
C GLN A 59 -19.23 25.96 11.00
N LYS A 60 -19.37 26.96 11.88
CA LYS A 60 -19.90 28.28 11.49
C LYS A 60 -18.98 28.99 10.49
N LYS A 61 -17.67 29.01 10.75
CA LYS A 61 -16.67 29.57 9.83
C LYS A 61 -16.68 28.88 8.47
N ALA A 62 -16.86 27.56 8.45
CA ALA A 62 -16.99 26.83 7.20
C ALA A 62 -18.23 27.28 6.41
N LEU A 63 -19.39 27.43 7.06
CA LEU A 63 -20.59 27.93 6.37
C LEU A 63 -20.41 29.35 5.83
N GLU A 64 -19.73 30.23 6.56
CA GLU A 64 -19.38 31.58 6.10
C GLU A 64 -18.45 31.54 4.88
N TRP A 65 -17.36 30.78 4.92
CA TRP A 65 -16.39 30.67 3.82
C TRP A 65 -16.93 30.03 2.55
N TRP A 66 -17.99 29.22 2.66
CA TRP A 66 -18.67 28.61 1.51
C TRP A 66 -19.78 29.51 0.95
N SER A 67 -20.13 30.58 1.66
CA SER A 67 -21.15 31.55 1.24
C SER A 67 -20.54 32.81 0.57
N ASP A 68 -19.21 32.95 0.60
CA ASP A 68 -18.40 33.87 -0.22
C ASP A 68 -17.88 33.16 -1.47
#